data_AF-A0A5M4D9I6-F1
#
_entry.id   AF-A0A5M4D9I6-F1
#
_cell.length_a   1.000
_cell.length_b   1.000
_cell.length_c   1.000
_cell.angle_alpha   90.00
_cell.angle_beta   90.00
_cell.angle_gamma   90.00
#
_symmetry.space_group_name_H-M   'P 1'
#
loop_
_entity.id
_entity.type
_entity.pdbx_description
1 polymer ?
#
loop_
_entity_poly.entity_id
_entity_poly.type
_entity_poly.pdbx_seq_one_letter_code
_entity_poly.pdbx_strand_id
1 'polypeptide(L)'
;MSDLTDPQVLKALAAQRRELAPDTSAAFAAFQGKVFADGALDHRTKQIIAVAVAHATQCQWCIRSHTKAALRAGVTPAQLMEAAWVATEMRAGGAYAHSSVMLDTISEAGNAAQRQAHNPEKES
;
A
#
# COMPACT_ATOMS: atom_id res chain seq x y z
N MET A 1 -17.08 -5.39 22.36
CA MET A 1 -16.74 -5.22 20.92
C MET A 1 -16.74 -6.60 20.30
N SER A 2 -17.28 -6.77 19.08
CA SER A 2 -17.27 -8.08 18.42
C SER A 2 -15.84 -8.55 18.14
N ASP A 3 -15.58 -9.84 18.34
CA ASP A 3 -14.29 -10.45 18.02
C ASP A 3 -14.14 -10.63 16.51
N LEU A 4 -13.31 -9.81 15.86
CA LEU A 4 -13.05 -9.88 14.42
C LEU A 4 -12.14 -11.06 14.04
N THR A 5 -11.70 -11.86 15.00
CA THR A 5 -10.99 -13.11 14.75
C THR A 5 -11.92 -14.32 14.67
N ASP A 6 -13.16 -14.20 15.15
CA ASP A 6 -14.18 -15.26 15.08
C ASP A 6 -14.72 -15.42 13.63
N PRO A 7 -14.57 -16.61 13.01
CA PRO A 7 -15.11 -16.88 11.68
C PRO A 7 -16.62 -16.68 11.54
N GLN A 8 -17.40 -16.93 12.60
CA GLN A 8 -18.86 -16.75 12.58
C GLN A 8 -19.23 -15.27 12.54
N VAL A 9 -18.54 -14.44 13.34
CA VAL A 9 -18.69 -12.98 13.31
C VAL A 9 -18.31 -12.44 11.93
N LEU A 10 -17.17 -12.86 11.36
CA LEU A 10 -16.75 -12.43 10.03
C LEU A 10 -17.76 -12.82 8.94
N LYS A 11 -18.36 -14.01 9.03
CA LYS A 11 -19.38 -14.47 8.09
C LYS A 11 -20.65 -13.61 8.19
N ALA A 12 -21.11 -13.31 9.42
CA ALA A 12 -22.27 -12.46 9.65
C ALA A 12 -22.03 -11.03 9.12
N LEU A 13 -20.87 -10.44 9.41
CA LEU A 13 -20.50 -9.12 8.91
C LEU A 13 -20.37 -9.09 7.37
N ALA A 14 -19.89 -10.17 6.76
CA ALA A 14 -19.85 -10.29 5.30
C ALA A 14 -21.26 -10.39 4.67
N ALA A 15 -22.21 -11.05 5.35
CA ALA A 15 -23.60 -11.08 4.93
C ALA A 15 -24.25 -9.70 5.05
N GLN A 16 -24.10 -9.06 6.21
CA GLN A 16 -24.60 -7.70 6.45
C GLN A 16 -24.05 -6.69 5.42
N ARG A 17 -22.75 -6.76 5.08
CA ARG A 17 -22.17 -5.89 4.04
C ARG A 17 -22.85 -6.08 2.67
N ARG A 18 -23.20 -7.33 2.31
CA ARG A 18 -23.92 -7.62 1.07
C ARG A 18 -25.36 -7.13 1.13
N GLU A 19 -26.03 -7.25 2.26
CA GLU A 19 -27.40 -6.76 2.43
C GLU A 19 -27.49 -5.23 2.35
N LEU A 20 -26.51 -4.52 2.93
CA LEU A 20 -26.46 -3.06 2.90
C LEU A 20 -26.11 -2.48 1.52
N ALA A 21 -25.40 -3.24 0.67
CA ALA A 21 -24.98 -2.79 -0.65
C ALA A 21 -24.85 -3.98 -1.63
N PRO A 22 -25.97 -4.57 -2.08
CA PRO A 22 -25.96 -5.83 -2.83
C PRO A 22 -25.29 -5.69 -4.20
N ASP A 23 -25.70 -4.69 -4.99
CA ASP A 23 -25.18 -4.50 -6.35
C ASP A 23 -23.69 -4.16 -6.35
N THR A 24 -23.28 -3.23 -5.48
CA THR A 24 -21.86 -2.85 -5.32
C THR A 24 -21.02 -4.03 -4.83
N SER A 25 -21.54 -4.81 -3.87
CA SER A 25 -20.84 -6.00 -3.36
C SER A 25 -20.67 -7.07 -4.44
N ALA A 26 -21.71 -7.30 -5.26
CA ALA A 26 -21.66 -8.25 -6.37
C ALA A 26 -20.68 -7.79 -7.46
N ALA A 27 -20.73 -6.51 -7.84
CA ALA A 27 -19.81 -5.92 -8.81
C ALA A 27 -18.35 -6.01 -8.33
N PHE A 28 -18.09 -5.72 -7.06
CA PHE A 28 -16.76 -5.85 -6.48
C PHE A 28 -16.26 -7.29 -6.46
N ALA A 29 -17.10 -8.26 -6.10
CA ALA A 29 -16.73 -9.68 -6.14
C ALA A 29 -16.39 -10.16 -7.57
N ALA A 30 -17.19 -9.74 -8.56
CA ALA A 30 -16.92 -10.03 -9.97
C ALA A 30 -15.60 -9.39 -10.44
N PHE A 31 -15.36 -8.13 -10.05
CA PHE A 31 -14.10 -7.44 -10.33
C PHE A 31 -12.90 -8.17 -9.72
N GLN A 32 -12.98 -8.55 -8.43
CA GLN A 32 -11.93 -9.33 -7.77
C GLN A 32 -11.60 -10.63 -8.51
N GLY A 33 -12.62 -11.37 -8.93
CA GLY A 33 -12.44 -12.60 -9.71
C GLY A 33 -11.68 -12.36 -11.01
N LYS A 34 -12.03 -11.30 -11.75
CA LYS A 34 -11.33 -10.93 -12.99
C LYS A 34 -9.90 -10.46 -12.75
N VAL A 35 -9.65 -9.67 -11.70
CA VAL A 35 -8.31 -9.17 -11.36
C VAL A 35 -7.33 -10.32 -11.11
N PHE A 36 -7.76 -11.34 -10.36
CA PHE A 36 -6.90 -12.47 -9.98
C PHE A 36 -6.91 -13.65 -10.97
N ALA A 37 -7.79 -13.67 -11.98
CA ALA A 37 -7.72 -14.68 -13.04
C ALA A 37 -6.38 -14.63 -13.80
N ASP A 38 -5.94 -15.74 -14.39
CA ASP A 38 -4.72 -15.76 -15.21
C ASP A 38 -4.83 -14.83 -16.42
N GLY A 39 -3.70 -14.26 -16.84
CA GLY A 39 -3.59 -13.39 -18.01
C GLY A 39 -2.13 -13.15 -18.36
N ALA A 40 -1.76 -11.92 -18.71
CA ALA A 40 -0.35 -11.55 -18.93
C ALA A 40 0.55 -11.81 -17.70
N LEU A 41 -0.03 -11.74 -16.50
CA LEU A 41 0.56 -12.24 -15.26
C LEU A 41 -0.29 -13.41 -14.76
N ASP A 42 0.38 -14.46 -14.31
CA ASP A 42 -0.29 -15.60 -13.67
C ASP A 42 -0.84 -15.23 -12.28
N HIS A 43 -1.79 -16.02 -11.79
CA HIS A 43 -2.41 -15.85 -10.48
C HIS A 43 -1.35 -15.82 -9.37
N ARG A 44 -0.30 -16.63 -9.49
CA ARG A 44 0.82 -16.70 -8.54
C ARG A 44 1.53 -15.35 -8.42
N THR A 45 1.94 -14.74 -9.53
CA THR A 45 2.60 -13.43 -9.59
C THR A 45 1.69 -12.35 -9.05
N LYS A 46 0.40 -12.38 -9.40
CA LYS A 46 -0.59 -11.43 -8.88
C LYS A 46 -0.72 -11.50 -7.36
N GLN A 47 -0.66 -12.69 -6.76
CA GLN A 47 -0.70 -12.82 -5.30
C GLN A 47 0.58 -12.30 -4.63
N ILE A 48 1.76 -12.49 -5.25
CA ILE A 48 3.03 -11.91 -4.76
C ILE A 48 2.93 -10.38 -4.73
N ILE A 49 2.46 -9.78 -5.82
CA ILE A 49 2.22 -8.32 -5.90
C ILE A 49 1.21 -7.88 -4.83
N ALA A 50 0.10 -8.61 -4.67
CA ALA A 50 -0.90 -8.29 -3.66
C ALA A 50 -0.36 -8.33 -2.23
N VAL A 51 0.57 -9.25 -1.92
CA VAL A 51 1.26 -9.28 -0.62
C VAL A 51 2.15 -8.05 -0.44
N ALA A 52 2.96 -7.68 -1.44
CA ALA A 52 3.77 -6.45 -1.37
C ALA A 52 2.90 -5.20 -1.15
N VAL A 53 1.81 -5.05 -1.90
CA VAL A 53 0.87 -3.94 -1.75
C VAL A 53 0.21 -3.96 -0.37
N ALA A 54 -0.19 -5.14 0.14
CA ALA A 54 -0.78 -5.25 1.47
C ALA A 54 0.16 -4.79 2.60
N HIS A 55 1.47 -5.00 2.44
CA HIS A 55 2.50 -4.45 3.33
C HIS A 55 2.63 -2.93 3.19
N ALA A 56 2.66 -2.42 1.95
CA ALA A 56 2.75 -0.98 1.69
C ALA A 56 1.53 -0.21 2.26
N THR A 57 0.33 -0.79 2.18
CA THR A 57 -0.91 -0.20 2.72
C THR A 57 -1.17 -0.60 4.17
N GLN A 58 -0.28 -1.37 4.81
CA GLN A 58 -0.37 -1.80 6.21
C GLN A 58 -1.69 -2.51 6.58
N CYS A 59 -2.29 -3.22 5.62
CA CYS A 59 -3.60 -3.86 5.82
C CYS A 59 -3.42 -5.28 6.37
N GLN A 60 -3.54 -5.45 7.70
CA GLN A 60 -3.38 -6.75 8.36
C GLN A 60 -4.29 -7.87 7.79
N TRP A 61 -5.51 -7.53 7.40
CA TRP A 61 -6.47 -8.46 6.81
C TRP A 61 -6.05 -8.88 5.39
N CYS A 62 -5.52 -7.94 4.62
CA CYS A 62 -5.00 -8.15 3.27
C CYS A 62 -3.72 -9.00 3.31
N ILE A 63 -2.80 -8.70 4.24
CA ILE A 63 -1.59 -9.50 4.47
C ILE A 63 -1.98 -10.96 4.73
N ARG A 64 -2.94 -11.20 5.64
CA ARG A 64 -3.40 -12.57 5.96
C ARG A 64 -4.07 -13.26 4.77
N SER A 65 -4.99 -12.60 4.09
CA SER A 65 -5.78 -13.22 3.01
C SER A 65 -4.94 -13.51 1.77
N HIS A 66 -4.12 -12.57 1.32
CA HIS A 66 -3.25 -12.75 0.14
C HIS A 66 -2.08 -13.68 0.42
N THR A 67 -1.50 -13.68 1.63
CA THR A 67 -0.50 -14.70 2.01
C THR A 67 -1.09 -16.11 1.89
N LYS A 68 -2.29 -16.35 2.45
CA LYS A 68 -2.96 -17.65 2.35
C LYS A 68 -3.27 -18.03 0.90
N ALA A 69 -3.69 -17.07 0.08
CA ALA A 69 -3.97 -17.32 -1.34
C ALA A 69 -2.71 -17.63 -2.16
N ALA A 70 -1.60 -16.92 -1.88
CA ALA A 70 -0.30 -17.15 -2.49
C ALA A 70 0.24 -18.54 -2.15
N LEU A 71 0.19 -18.95 -0.88
CA LEU A 71 0.64 -20.28 -0.44
C LEU A 71 -0.19 -21.39 -1.10
N ARG A 72 -1.52 -21.22 -1.22
CA ARG A 72 -2.37 -22.16 -1.97
C ARG A 72 -2.03 -22.25 -3.45
N ALA A 73 -1.49 -21.17 -4.02
CA ALA A 73 -1.02 -21.12 -5.40
C ALA A 73 0.43 -21.61 -5.58
N GLY A 74 1.05 -22.18 -4.54
CA GLY A 74 2.41 -22.74 -4.60
C GLY A 74 3.54 -21.70 -4.48
N VAL A 75 3.24 -20.46 -4.06
CA VAL A 75 4.29 -19.49 -3.71
C VAL A 75 5.01 -19.93 -2.44
N THR A 76 6.33 -19.83 -2.41
CA THR A 76 7.11 -20.22 -1.22
C THR A 76 7.17 -19.08 -0.19
N PRO A 77 7.37 -19.38 1.10
CA PRO A 77 7.59 -18.34 2.12
C PRO A 77 8.75 -17.40 1.79
N ALA A 78 9.82 -17.90 1.16
CA ALA A 78 10.97 -17.09 0.75
C ALA A 78 10.56 -16.01 -0.28
N GLN A 79 9.76 -16.38 -1.29
CA GLN A 79 9.25 -15.41 -2.27
C GLN A 79 8.34 -14.35 -1.65
N LEU A 80 7.53 -14.73 -0.65
CA LEU A 80 6.70 -13.76 0.07
C LEU A 80 7.52 -12.80 0.93
N MET A 81 8.61 -13.29 1.53
CA MET A 81 9.53 -12.46 2.28
C MET A 81 10.25 -11.46 1.36
N GLU A 82 10.69 -11.89 0.17
CA GLU A 82 11.24 -10.98 -0.84
C GLU A 82 10.24 -9.89 -1.23
N ALA A 83 8.97 -10.23 -1.44
CA ALA A 83 7.92 -9.25 -1.73
C ALA A 83 7.72 -8.23 -0.59
N ALA A 84 7.82 -8.66 0.66
CA ALA A 84 7.74 -7.78 1.83
C ALA A 84 8.97 -6.83 1.92
N TRP A 85 10.15 -7.30 1.55
CA TRP A 85 11.35 -6.46 1.46
C TRP A 85 11.27 -5.44 0.32
N VAL A 86 10.72 -5.81 -0.84
CA VAL A 86 10.42 -4.85 -1.92
C VAL A 86 9.48 -3.75 -1.43
N ALA A 87 8.41 -4.10 -0.72
CA ALA A 87 7.50 -3.11 -0.12
C ALA A 87 8.18 -2.23 0.95
N THR A 88 9.18 -2.77 1.65
CA THR A 88 9.95 -2.05 2.67
C THR A 88 10.88 -1.04 2.03
N GLU A 89 11.65 -1.47 1.03
CA GLU A 89 12.52 -0.60 0.24
C GLU A 89 11.70 0.55 -0.36
N MET A 90 10.54 0.27 -0.97
CA MET A 90 9.75 1.32 -1.62
C MET A 90 9.24 2.39 -0.64
N ARG A 91 8.93 2.01 0.59
CA ARG A 91 8.56 2.98 1.64
C ARG A 91 9.77 3.76 2.15
N ALA A 92 10.90 3.09 2.37
CA ALA A 92 12.12 3.72 2.84
C ALA A 92 12.69 4.68 1.78
N GLY A 93 12.75 4.24 0.53
CA GLY A 93 13.15 5.00 -0.65
C GLY A 93 12.26 6.20 -0.89
N GLY A 94 10.94 6.09 -0.70
CA GLY A 94 10.03 7.24 -0.77
C GLY A 94 10.38 8.32 0.26
N ALA A 95 10.63 7.95 1.52
CA ALA A 95 11.08 8.89 2.54
C ALA A 95 12.45 9.50 2.21
N TYR A 96 13.39 8.69 1.73
CA TYR A 96 14.71 9.13 1.30
C TYR A 96 14.62 10.13 0.14
N ALA A 97 13.85 9.83 -0.92
CA ALA A 97 13.68 10.71 -2.07
C ALA A 97 12.98 12.03 -1.71
N HIS A 98 12.01 12.01 -0.80
CA HIS A 98 11.37 13.24 -0.32
C HIS A 98 12.32 14.17 0.44
N SER A 99 13.47 13.68 0.93
CA SER A 99 14.49 14.57 1.49
C SER A 99 14.99 15.60 0.48
N SER A 100 14.92 15.32 -0.83
CA SER A 100 15.25 16.29 -1.87
C SER A 100 14.34 17.53 -1.83
N VAL A 101 13.05 17.37 -1.50
CA VAL A 101 12.12 18.51 -1.33
C VAL A 101 12.54 19.39 -0.15
N MET A 102 12.97 18.76 0.96
CA MET A 102 13.51 19.49 2.10
C MET A 102 14.81 20.23 1.73
N LEU A 103 15.73 19.58 1.01
CA LEU A 103 16.99 20.19 0.58
C LEU A 103 16.76 21.37 -0.35
N ASP A 104 15.81 21.26 -1.28
CA ASP A 104 15.38 22.35 -2.15
C ASP A 104 14.85 23.54 -1.34
N THR A 105 13.96 23.28 -0.39
CA THR A 105 13.41 24.29 0.53
C THR A 105 14.51 25.00 1.34
N ILE A 106 15.50 24.25 1.84
CA ILE A 106 16.67 24.82 2.55
C ILE A 106 17.45 25.76 1.64
N SER A 107 17.67 25.38 0.38
CA SER A 107 18.37 26.19 -0.61
C SER A 107 17.64 27.50 -0.88
N GLU A 108 16.32 27.43 -1.12
CA GLU A 108 15.49 28.61 -1.35
C GLU A 108 15.51 29.58 -0.18
N ALA A 109 15.38 29.08 1.05
CA ALA A 109 15.41 29.89 2.26
C ALA A 109 16.78 30.58 2.47
N GLY A 110 17.88 29.86 2.23
CA GLY A 110 19.23 30.42 2.28
C GLY A 110 19.45 31.53 1.27
N ASN A 111 19.00 31.33 0.03
CA ASN A 111 19.09 32.33 -1.04
C ASN A 111 18.25 33.58 -0.73
N ALA A 112 17.07 33.43 -0.12
CA ALA A 112 16.24 34.55 0.32
C ALA A 112 16.91 35.38 1.43
N ALA A 113 17.51 34.73 2.42
CA ALA A 113 18.22 35.40 3.50
C ALA A 113 19.45 36.19 3.00
N GLN A 114 20.23 35.63 2.08
CA GLN A 114 21.37 36.31 1.46
C GLN A 114 20.95 37.55 0.67
N ARG A 115 19.86 37.47 -0.11
CA ARG A 115 19.31 38.62 -0.85
C ARG A 115 18.86 39.76 0.08
N GLN A 116 18.29 39.43 1.23
CA GLN A 116 17.88 40.44 2.22
C GLN A 116 19.06 41.09 2.94
N ALA A 117 20.13 40.32 3.19
CA ALA A 117 21.36 40.84 3.80
C ALA A 117 22.16 41.75 2.84
N HIS A 118 22.08 41.51 1.54
CA HIS A 118 22.73 42.32 0.50
C HIS A 118 21.79 43.39 -0.10
N ASN A 119 20.87 43.96 0.68
CA ASN A 119 20.01 45.04 0.20
C ASN A 119 20.70 46.42 0.41
N PRO A 120 21.25 47.06 -0.64
CA PRO A 120 21.96 48.34 -0.52
C PRO A 120 21.07 49.51 -0.08
N GLU A 121 19.74 49.38 -0.17
CA GLU A 121 18.79 50.40 0.29
C GLU A 121 18.62 50.46 1.81
N LYS A 122 19.16 49.50 2.57
CA LYS A 122 19.12 49.50 4.05
C LYS A 122 20.36 50.10 4.71
N GLU A 123 21.40 50.45 3.94
CA GLU A 123 22.67 51.00 4.46
C GLU A 123 22.78 52.53 4.33
N SER A 124 21.74 53.23 3.87
CA SER A 124 21.68 54.70 3.71
C SER A 124 20.73 55.38 4.69
#